data_AF-A0AAU3UBX8-F1
#
_entry.id   AF-A0AAU3UBX8-F1
#
_cell.length_a   1.000
_cell.length_b   1.000
_cell.length_c   1.000
_cell.angle_alpha   90.00
_cell.angle_beta   90.00
_cell.angle_gamma   90.00
#
_symmetry.space_group_name_H-M   'P 1'
#
loop_
_entity.id
_entity.type
_entity.pdbx_description
1 polymer ?
#
loop_
_entity_poly.entity_id
_entity_poly.type
_entity_poly.pdbx_seq_one_letter_code
_entity_poly.pdbx_strand_id
1 'polypeptide(L)'
;MRFRSGITGELALWVGVEFTDADRRSLDVAWRLADPAAHKKFEYARLFLVTFTPQPQRAYLELIDGRAGTSLRLPEDLPAGDYAIDVDAYGSASWGDGKLDARGRSVVFGVAAPQGIPVATDL
;
A
#
# COMPACT_ATOMS: atom_id res chain seq x y z
N MET A 1 -5.13 28.40 0.88
CA MET A 1 -6.21 27.57 0.29
C MET A 1 -6.21 26.21 0.98
N ARG A 2 -7.25 25.87 1.74
CA ARG A 2 -7.40 24.55 2.38
C ARG A 2 -8.30 23.72 1.47
N PHE A 3 -7.74 22.74 0.77
CA PHE A 3 -8.54 21.71 0.09
C PHE A 3 -9.19 20.84 1.16
N ARG A 4 -10.42 21.19 1.57
CA ARG A 4 -11.36 20.20 2.08
C ARG A 4 -12.00 19.56 0.85
N SER A 5 -11.44 18.44 0.38
CA SER A 5 -12.14 17.64 -0.61
C SER A 5 -13.29 16.93 0.10
N GLY A 6 -14.53 17.28 -0.27
CA GLY A 6 -15.68 16.45 0.06
C GLY A 6 -15.44 15.05 -0.50
N ILE A 7 -15.51 14.04 0.36
CA ILE A 7 -15.47 12.64 -0.07
C ILE A 7 -16.89 12.30 -0.48
N THR A 8 -17.16 12.37 -1.78
CA THR A 8 -18.40 11.88 -2.38
C THR A 8 -18.01 11.09 -3.63
N GLY A 9 -18.12 9.76 -3.56
CA GLY A 9 -17.98 8.88 -4.73
C GLY A 9 -16.75 7.96 -4.81
N GLU A 10 -15.95 7.81 -3.76
CA GLU A 10 -14.85 6.81 -3.71
C GLU A 10 -15.42 5.43 -3.34
N LEU A 11 -15.21 4.42 -4.18
CA LEU A 11 -15.54 3.03 -3.84
C LEU A 11 -14.49 2.46 -2.86
N ALA A 12 -14.93 1.60 -1.94
CA ALA A 12 -14.04 0.92 -1.01
C ALA A 12 -13.37 -0.31 -1.65
N LEU A 13 -12.06 -0.42 -1.49
CA LEU A 13 -11.30 -1.63 -1.81
C LEU A 13 -11.01 -2.45 -0.56
N TRP A 14 -11.10 -3.77 -0.68
CA TRP A 14 -10.37 -4.68 0.19
C TRP A 14 -8.93 -4.78 -0.30
N VAL A 15 -7.96 -4.69 0.62
CA VAL A 15 -6.53 -4.80 0.33
C VAL A 15 -5.92 -5.90 1.20
N GLY A 16 -5.37 -6.92 0.56
CA GLY A 16 -4.65 -8.02 1.19
C GLY A 16 -3.15 -7.82 1.04
N VAL A 17 -2.40 -8.19 2.08
CA VAL A 17 -0.94 -8.20 2.09
C VAL A 17 -0.45 -9.51 2.70
N GLU A 18 0.57 -10.11 2.10
CA GLU A 18 1.21 -11.33 2.59
C GLU A 18 2.72 -11.24 2.41
N PHE A 19 3.49 -11.61 3.44
CA PHE A 19 4.94 -11.69 3.30
C PHE A 19 5.34 -12.98 2.58
N THR A 20 6.19 -12.84 1.56
CA THR A 20 6.62 -13.97 0.73
C THR A 20 8.02 -14.47 1.07
N ASP A 21 8.72 -13.81 2.01
CA ASP A 21 10.01 -14.26 2.54
C ASP A 21 10.05 -14.23 4.07
N ALA A 22 11.01 -15.00 4.61
CA ALA A 22 11.20 -15.15 6.05
C ALA A 22 11.72 -13.88 6.72
N ASP A 23 12.47 -13.05 5.98
CA ASP A 23 13.01 -11.77 6.45
C ASP A 23 11.93 -10.67 6.51
N ARG A 24 10.72 -10.97 6.00
CA ARG A 24 9.58 -10.07 5.88
C ARG A 24 9.94 -8.80 5.13
N ARG A 25 10.62 -8.95 3.99
CA ARG A 25 11.02 -7.82 3.11
C ARG A 25 10.32 -7.81 1.77
N SER A 26 9.70 -8.91 1.37
CA SER A 26 8.91 -9.01 0.14
C SER A 26 7.46 -9.26 0.49
N LEU A 27 6.57 -8.53 -0.19
CA LEU A 27 5.13 -8.54 0.03
C LEU A 27 4.43 -8.84 -1.29
N ASP A 28 3.49 -9.77 -1.26
CA ASP A 28 2.42 -9.81 -2.25
C ASP A 28 1.29 -8.92 -1.76
N VAL A 29 0.85 -8.02 -2.65
CA VAL A 29 -0.26 -7.10 -2.41
C VAL A 29 -1.33 -7.37 -3.45
N ALA A 30 -2.57 -7.56 -3.00
CA ALA A 30 -3.73 -7.73 -3.87
C ALA A 30 -4.88 -6.83 -3.42
N TRP A 31 -5.70 -6.40 -4.37
CA TRP A 31 -6.88 -5.60 -4.07
C TRP A 31 -8.07 -6.00 -4.93
N ARG A 32 -9.25 -5.75 -4.40
CA ARG A 32 -10.53 -5.91 -5.10
C ARG A 32 -11.57 -4.98 -4.50
N LEU A 33 -12.67 -4.78 -5.21
CA LEU A 33 -13.84 -4.10 -4.63
C LEU A 33 -14.27 -4.83 -3.36
N ALA A 34 -14.53 -4.05 -2.30
CA ALA A 34 -15.09 -4.58 -1.06
C ALA A 34 -16.53 -5.07 -1.29
N ASP A 35 -17.32 -4.30 -2.05
CA ASP A 35 -18.63 -4.72 -2.53
C ASP A 35 -18.50 -5.36 -3.93
N PRO A 36 -18.70 -6.68 -4.07
CA PRO A 36 -18.63 -7.36 -5.36
C PRO A 36 -19.77 -6.95 -6.31
N ALA A 37 -20.88 -6.38 -5.83
CA ALA A 37 -22.02 -5.97 -6.66
C ALA A 37 -21.77 -4.63 -7.40
N ALA A 38 -20.76 -3.85 -7.01
CA ALA A 38 -20.49 -2.53 -7.58
C ALA A 38 -19.92 -2.56 -9.02
N HIS A 39 -19.57 -3.75 -9.55
CA HIS A 39 -19.12 -4.00 -10.93
C HIS A 39 -18.33 -2.85 -11.58
N LYS A 40 -17.15 -2.52 -11.02
CA LYS A 40 -16.22 -1.51 -11.54
C LYS A 40 -14.88 -2.16 -11.86
N LYS A 41 -14.32 -1.83 -13.02
CA LYS A 41 -12.96 -2.19 -13.40
C LYS A 41 -12.03 -1.01 -13.16
N PHE A 42 -10.82 -1.31 -12.71
CA PHE A 42 -9.73 -0.34 -12.56
C PHE A 42 -8.60 -0.76 -13.50
N GLU A 43 -8.01 0.21 -14.19
CA GLU A 43 -6.86 -0.02 -15.06
C GLU A 43 -5.55 0.41 -14.40
N TYR A 44 -5.59 1.36 -13.47
CA TYR A 44 -4.38 1.84 -12.79
C TYR A 44 -4.54 1.80 -11.29
N ALA A 45 -3.46 1.48 -10.57
CA ALA A 45 -3.40 1.55 -9.12
C ALA A 45 -2.08 2.15 -8.65
N ARG A 46 -2.14 3.16 -7.77
CA ARG A 46 -0.97 3.68 -7.06
C ARG A 46 -0.91 3.06 -5.67
N LEU A 47 0.25 2.51 -5.33
CA LEU A 47 0.50 1.90 -4.03
C LEU A 47 1.34 2.84 -3.17
N PHE A 48 0.98 2.90 -1.89
CA PHE A 48 1.69 3.71 -0.92
C PHE A 48 1.94 2.91 0.36
N LEU A 49 3.12 3.06 0.93
CA LEU A 49 3.41 2.62 2.29
C LEU A 49 2.94 3.68 3.27
N VAL A 50 2.20 3.26 4.28
CA VAL A 50 1.67 4.13 5.33
C VAL A 50 2.39 3.86 6.64
N THR A 51 2.90 4.91 7.29
CA THR A 51 3.49 4.81 8.63
C THR A 51 2.46 5.10 9.71
N PHE A 52 2.59 4.44 10.87
CA PHE A 52 1.75 4.68 12.05
C PHE A 52 2.53 5.40 13.16
N THR A 53 3.10 6.55 12.81
CA THR A 53 3.75 7.46 13.76
C THR A 53 2.77 8.57 14.18
N PRO A 54 3.11 9.43 15.16
CA PRO A 54 2.25 10.57 15.53
C PRO A 54 1.90 11.51 14.36
N GLN A 55 2.69 11.50 13.28
CA GLN A 55 2.31 12.07 11.99
C GLN A 55 2.40 10.99 10.90
N PRO A 56 1.28 10.28 10.60
CA PRO A 56 1.25 9.28 9.55
C PRO A 56 1.69 9.87 8.21
N GLN A 57 2.63 9.20 7.54
CA GLN A 57 3.10 9.55 6.21
C GLN A 57 2.70 8.49 5.19
N ARG A 58 2.44 8.91 3.96
CA ARG A 58 2.25 8.03 2.80
C ARG A 58 3.45 8.18 1.87
N ALA A 59 4.27 7.15 1.76
CA ALA A 59 5.36 7.08 0.81
C ALA A 59 4.89 6.34 -0.44
N TYR A 60 5.05 6.95 -1.62
CA TYR A 60 4.73 6.29 -2.89
C TYR A 60 5.68 5.11 -3.13
N LEU A 61 5.13 3.97 -3.53
CA LEU A 61 5.90 2.78 -3.87
C LEU A 61 5.90 2.54 -5.37
N GLU A 62 4.72 2.37 -5.97
CA GLU A 62 4.62 1.90 -7.35
C GLU A 62 3.29 2.29 -8.00
N LEU A 63 3.29 2.31 -9.34
CA LEU A 63 2.11 2.39 -10.19
C LEU A 63 1.95 1.06 -10.92
N ILE A 64 0.80 0.43 -10.76
CA ILE A 64 0.45 -0.83 -11.40
C ILE A 64 -0.55 -0.58 -12.52
N ASP A 65 -0.27 -1.17 -13.68
CA ASP A 65 -1.10 -1.10 -14.89
C ASP A 65 -1.75 -2.46 -15.18
N GLY A 66 -3.08 -2.46 -15.30
CA GLY A 66 -3.89 -3.56 -15.79
C GLY A 66 -4.00 -4.77 -14.88
N ARG A 67 -3.51 -4.71 -13.64
CA ARG A 67 -3.50 -5.83 -12.68
C ARG A 67 -4.09 -5.43 -11.33
N ALA A 68 -4.70 -6.39 -10.65
CA ALA A 68 -5.29 -6.25 -9.33
C ALA A 68 -4.39 -6.79 -8.20
N GLY A 69 -3.08 -6.68 -8.41
CA GLY A 69 -2.06 -7.12 -7.46
C GLY A 69 -0.65 -6.96 -8.03
N THR A 70 0.34 -7.00 -7.13
CA THR A 70 1.77 -6.95 -7.44
C THR A 70 2.59 -7.57 -6.31
N SER A 71 3.85 -7.89 -6.60
CA SER A 71 4.85 -8.25 -5.60
C SER A 71 5.82 -7.08 -5.43
N LEU A 72 6.07 -6.68 -4.18
CA LEU A 72 6.92 -5.54 -3.82
C LEU A 72 8.07 -6.00 -2.94
N ARG A 73 9.22 -5.36 -3.09
CA ARG A 73 10.26 -5.38 -2.06
C ARG A 73 10.19 -4.08 -1.27
N LEU A 74 10.07 -4.18 0.05
CA LEU A 74 10.13 -3.04 0.95
C LEU A 74 11.54 -2.41 0.91
N PRO A 75 11.66 -1.08 1.09
CA PRO A 75 12.96 -0.43 1.20
C PRO A 75 13.83 -1.06 2.31
N GLU A 76 15.13 -1.21 2.04
CA GLU A 76 16.05 -1.87 2.98
C GLU A 76 16.30 -1.02 4.23
N ASP A 77 16.28 0.30 4.06
CA ASP A 77 16.44 1.31 5.12
C ASP A 77 15.14 1.58 5.90
N LEU A 78 14.06 0.85 5.58
CA LEU A 78 12.79 1.03 6.26
C LEU A 78 12.94 0.73 7.76
N PRO A 79 12.66 1.70 8.65
CA PRO A 79 12.77 1.51 10.08
C PRO A 79 11.86 0.39 10.59
N ALA A 80 12.23 -0.22 11.72
CA ALA A 80 11.32 -1.11 12.40
C ALA A 80 10.05 -0.36 12.83
N GLY A 81 8.89 -0.99 12.70
CA GLY A 81 7.62 -0.39 13.08
C GLY A 81 6.41 -0.98 12.37
N ASP A 82 5.28 -0.32 12.57
CA ASP A 82 3.99 -0.71 12.01
C ASP A 82 3.68 0.06 10.75
N TYR A 83 3.22 -0.68 9.74
CA TYR A 83 2.95 -0.18 8.41
C TYR A 83 1.64 -0.73 7.85
N ALA A 84 1.10 -0.08 6.82
CA ALA A 84 0.03 -0.60 5.98
C ALA A 84 0.29 -0.23 4.52
N ILE A 85 -0.40 -0.89 3.59
CA ILE A 85 -0.45 -0.49 2.19
C ILE A 85 -1.76 0.23 1.91
N ASP A 86 -1.66 1.44 1.38
CA ASP A 86 -2.78 2.12 0.73
C ASP A 86 -2.75 1.87 -0.77
N VAL A 87 -3.91 1.59 -1.34
CA VAL A 87 -4.12 1.48 -2.79
C VAL A 87 -5.09 2.54 -3.22
N ASP A 88 -4.67 3.39 -4.16
CA ASP A 88 -5.53 4.33 -4.87
C ASP A 88 -5.75 3.80 -6.30
N ALA A 89 -6.99 3.44 -6.66
CA ALA A 89 -7.33 2.85 -7.95
C ALA A 89 -8.13 3.79 -8.86
N TYR A 90 -7.87 3.67 -10.15
CA TYR A 90 -8.37 4.56 -11.19
C TYR A 90 -8.85 3.76 -12.39
N GLY A 91 -10.00 4.14 -12.94
CA GLY A 91 -10.40 3.78 -14.29
C GLY A 91 -9.64 4.62 -15.32
N SER A 92 -9.59 4.14 -16.55
CA SER A 92 -8.81 4.74 -17.64
C SER A 92 -9.16 6.21 -17.88
N ALA A 93 -10.44 6.55 -17.87
CA ALA A 93 -10.91 7.92 -18.04
C ALA A 93 -10.45 8.82 -16.87
N SER A 94 -10.54 8.33 -15.64
CA SER A 94 -10.23 9.12 -14.45
C SER A 94 -8.73 9.35 -14.21
N TRP A 95 -7.87 8.51 -14.81
CA TRP A 95 -6.42 8.63 -14.67
C TRP A 95 -5.88 9.95 -15.24
N GLY A 96 -6.31 10.31 -16.46
CA GLY A 96 -5.92 11.57 -17.10
C GLY A 96 -6.41 12.80 -16.33
N ASP A 97 -7.54 12.65 -15.65
CA ASP A 97 -8.23 13.70 -14.91
C ASP A 97 -7.73 13.81 -13.46
N GLY A 98 -6.93 12.82 -13.01
CA GLY A 98 -6.46 12.69 -11.63
C GLY A 98 -7.55 12.34 -10.60
N LYS A 99 -8.75 11.97 -11.05
CA LYS A 99 -9.89 11.69 -10.16
C LYS A 99 -9.77 10.28 -9.58
N LEU A 100 -9.72 10.18 -8.26
CA LEU A 100 -9.73 8.89 -7.57
C LEU A 100 -11.09 8.18 -7.73
N ASP A 101 -11.09 6.95 -8.23
CA ASP A 101 -12.32 6.14 -8.32
C ASP A 101 -12.55 5.29 -7.06
N ALA A 102 -11.48 4.74 -6.50
CA ALA A 102 -11.56 3.86 -5.34
C ALA A 102 -10.28 3.89 -4.51
N ARG A 103 -10.40 3.62 -3.21
CA ARG A 103 -9.23 3.36 -2.38
C ARG A 103 -9.52 2.32 -1.31
N GLY A 104 -8.44 1.70 -0.83
CA GLY A 104 -8.47 0.83 0.33
C GLY A 104 -7.15 0.84 1.06
N ARG A 105 -7.18 0.30 2.28
CA ARG A 105 -6.03 0.15 3.16
C ARG A 105 -5.96 -1.29 3.64
N SER A 106 -4.76 -1.86 3.67
CA SER A 106 -4.54 -3.19 4.23
C SER A 106 -4.72 -3.20 5.75
N VAL A 107 -4.76 -4.39 6.33
CA VAL A 107 -4.46 -4.53 7.76
C VAL A 107 -3.03 -4.06 8.06
N VAL A 108 -2.80 -3.65 9.31
CA VAL A 108 -1.48 -3.23 9.77
C VAL A 108 -0.55 -4.45 9.88
N PHE A 109 0.70 -4.29 9.47
CA PHE A 109 1.74 -5.28 9.59
C PHE A 109 3.02 -4.67 10.17
N GLY A 110 3.73 -5.45 10.99
CA GLY A 110 5.01 -5.07 11.54
C GLY A 110 6.19 -5.43 10.62
N VAL A 111 7.16 -4.54 10.53
CA VAL A 111 8.50 -4.74 9.96
C VAL A 111 9.51 -4.75 11.11
N ALA A 112 10.34 -5.78 11.17
CA ALA A 112 11.36 -5.92 12.19
C ALA A 112 12.60 -5.07 11.87
N ALA A 113 13.37 -4.72 12.90
CA ALA A 113 14.69 -4.12 12.70
C ALA A 113 15.57 -5.07 11.87
N PRO A 114 16.48 -4.54 11.03
CA PRO A 114 17.52 -5.37 10.43
C PRO A 114 18.23 -6.14 11.55
N GLN A 115 18.32 -7.46 11.42
CA GLN A 115 19.09 -8.29 12.36
C GLN A 115 20.55 -7.83 12.23
N GLY A 116 21.04 -7.08 13.21
CA GLY A 116 22.45 -6.72 13.27
C GLY A 116 23.29 -7.99 13.28
N ILE A 117 24.34 -8.03 12.47
CA ILE A 117 25.34 -9.10 12.54
C ILE A 117 25.81 -9.17 14.00
N PRO A 118 25.72 -10.33 14.69
CA PRO A 118 26.27 -10.45 16.03
C PRO A 118 27.78 -10.20 15.93
N VAL A 119 28.23 -9.05 16.44
CA VAL A 119 29.65 -8.83 16.67
C VAL A 119 30.02 -9.78 17.79
N ALA A 120 30.75 -10.85 17.45
CA ALA A 120 31.40 -11.69 18.43
C ALA A 120 32.42 -10.81 19.17
N THR A 121 32.06 -10.37 20.38
CA THR A 121 33.04 -9.81 21.30
C THR A 121 33.83 -10.99 21.84
N ASP A 122 34.91 -11.35 21.17
CA ASP A 122 35.91 -12.27 21.72
C ASP A 122 36.52 -11.64 22.98
N LEU A 123 36.59 -12.48 24.03
CA LEU A 123 37.15 -12.22 25.36
C LEU A 123 38.69 -12.12 25.34
#